data_AF-A0A4Y2CS43-F1
#
_entry.id   AF-A0A4Y2CS43-F1
#
_cell.length_a   1.000
_cell.length_b   1.000
_cell.length_c   1.000
_cell.angle_alpha   90.00
_cell.angle_beta   90.00
_cell.angle_gamma   90.00
#
_symmetry.space_group_name_H-M   'P 1'
#
loop_
_entity.id
_entity.type
_entity.pdbx_description
1 polymer ?
#
loop_
_entity_poly.entity_id
_entity_poly.type
_entity_poly.pdbx_seq_one_letter_code
_entity_poly.pdbx_strand_id
1 'polypeptide(L)'
;MAAYNPKTTSQIARKNFQIVVDHPKINITWLKGHERDFGNEKADLLAKAASQNGQSYTNIKLPKLFIRNLLIKAMLDKWKVGWNEVVTGRSVLNIIPKVSRLSMNWVREDIIFFTEHGPSPAYLKRFGLARNGFCT
;
A
#
# COMPACT_ATOMS: atom_id res chain seq x y z
N MET A 1 31.02 19.34 -7.00
CA MET A 1 31.75 19.54 -5.73
C MET A 1 30.85 19.15 -4.58
N ALA A 2 31.38 18.41 -3.60
CA ALA A 2 30.63 18.08 -2.39
C ALA A 2 30.39 19.36 -1.56
N ALA A 3 29.17 19.57 -1.09
CA ALA A 3 28.85 20.72 -0.25
C ALA A 3 29.25 20.41 1.20
N TYR A 4 29.97 21.33 1.84
CA TYR A 4 30.38 21.23 3.26
C TYR A 4 29.17 21.10 4.21
N ASN A 5 28.00 21.62 3.82
CA ASN A 5 26.76 21.52 4.57
C ASN A 5 25.62 20.95 3.71
N PRO A 6 25.52 19.62 3.55
CA PRO A 6 24.50 19.00 2.72
C PRO A 6 23.11 19.15 3.37
N LYS A 7 22.12 19.61 2.58
CA LYS A 7 20.71 19.70 2.98
C LYS A 7 20.04 18.32 3.05
N THR A 8 20.59 17.40 3.85
CA THR A 8 20.07 16.04 4.05
C THR A 8 19.86 15.76 5.54
N THR A 9 18.78 15.04 5.85
CA THR A 9 18.45 14.57 7.20
C THR A 9 19.10 13.22 7.52
N SER A 10 19.60 12.50 6.51
CA SER A 10 20.24 11.19 6.69
C SER A 10 21.65 11.33 7.29
N GLN A 11 21.87 10.73 8.46
CA GLN A 11 23.18 10.74 9.12
C GLN A 11 24.26 10.03 8.28
N ILE A 12 23.90 8.96 7.56
CA ILE A 12 24.81 8.23 6.68
C ILE A 12 25.22 9.13 5.51
N ALA A 13 24.25 9.81 4.89
CA ALA A 13 24.55 10.73 3.79
C ALA A 13 25.49 11.85 4.24
N ARG A 14 25.28 12.45 5.43
CA ARG A 14 26.18 13.48 5.98
C ARG A 14 27.60 12.96 6.18
N LYS A 15 27.76 11.76 6.74
CA LYS A 15 29.08 11.12 6.89
C LYS A 15 29.77 10.93 5.55
N ASN A 16 29.05 10.43 4.54
CA ASN A 16 29.59 10.24 3.20
C ASN A 16 30.01 11.56 2.55
N PHE A 17 29.21 12.63 2.70
CA PHE A 17 29.57 13.96 2.20
C PHE A 17 30.87 14.47 2.84
N GLN A 18 31.04 14.31 4.16
CA GLN A 18 32.26 14.71 4.86
C GLN A 18 33.50 13.99 4.30
N ILE A 19 33.42 12.67 4.09
CA ILE A 19 34.53 11.88 3.51
C ILE A 19 34.97 12.44 2.15
N VAL A 20 34.01 12.80 1.30
CA VAL A 20 34.31 13.36 -0.04
C VAL A 20 34.94 14.75 0.07
N VAL A 21 34.51 15.57 1.04
CA VAL A 21 35.10 16.89 1.30
C VAL A 21 36.54 16.77 1.81
N ASP A 22 36.79 15.82 2.72
CA ASP A 22 38.11 15.61 3.33
C ASP A 22 39.14 15.02 2.33
N HIS A 23 38.67 14.41 1.23
CA HIS A 23 39.51 13.75 0.23
C HIS A 23 39.33 14.39 -1.16
N PRO A 24 39.96 15.55 -1.43
CA PRO A 24 39.76 16.30 -2.67
C PRO A 24 40.24 15.59 -3.94
N LYS A 25 41.01 14.50 -3.81
CA LYS A 25 41.45 13.66 -4.93
C LYS A 25 40.36 12.69 -5.44
N ILE A 26 39.25 12.54 -4.70
CA ILE A 26 38.14 11.68 -5.12
C ILE A 26 37.27 12.46 -6.10
N ASN A 27 37.20 11.98 -7.34
CA ASN A 27 36.26 12.49 -8.33
C ASN A 27 35.02 11.60 -8.39
N ILE A 28 33.83 12.21 -8.35
CA ILE A 28 32.55 11.51 -8.43
C ILE A 28 31.90 11.84 -9.76
N THR A 29 31.68 10.80 -10.57
CA THR A 29 30.99 10.88 -11.85
C THR A 29 29.80 9.95 -11.87
N TRP A 30 28.80 10.30 -12.68
CA TRP A 30 27.66 9.43 -12.96
C TRP A 30 28.00 8.55 -14.16
N LEU A 31 27.91 7.25 -13.96
CA LEU A 31 28.02 6.25 -15.02
C LEU A 31 26.66 5.58 -15.17
N LYS A 32 26.30 5.27 -16.41
CA LYS A 32 25.05 4.57 -16.69
C LYS A 32 25.21 3.08 -16.36
N GLY A 33 24.17 2.50 -15.76
CA GLY A 33 24.14 1.08 -15.44
C GLY A 33 24.05 0.21 -16.69
N HIS A 34 24.59 -1.01 -16.62
CA HIS A 34 24.43 -2.06 -17.63
C HIS A 34 25.02 -1.73 -19.03
N GLU A 35 26.06 -0.90 -19.09
CA GLU A 35 26.79 -0.55 -20.33
C GLU A 35 28.16 -1.22 -20.47
N ARG A 36 28.36 -2.42 -19.86
CA ARG A 36 29.61 -3.21 -19.95
C ARG A 36 30.86 -2.59 -19.30
N ASP A 37 30.67 -1.69 -18.33
CA ASP A 37 31.76 -1.33 -17.42
C ASP A 37 31.97 -2.47 -16.41
N PHE A 38 33.11 -3.17 -16.53
CA PHE A 38 33.40 -4.35 -15.72
C PHE A 38 33.40 -4.06 -14.22
N GLY A 39 33.88 -2.88 -13.82
CA GLY A 39 33.90 -2.47 -12.42
C GLY A 39 32.50 -2.27 -11.86
N ASN A 40 31.66 -1.55 -12.60
CA ASN A 40 30.26 -1.29 -12.22
C ASN A 40 29.43 -2.58 -12.20
N GLU A 41 29.59 -3.46 -13.20
CA GLU A 41 28.91 -4.75 -13.24
C GLU A 41 29.34 -5.66 -12.08
N LYS A 42 30.64 -5.69 -11.76
CA LYS A 42 31.13 -6.44 -10.60
C LYS A 42 30.58 -5.89 -9.30
N ALA A 43 30.50 -4.56 -9.14
CA ALA A 43 29.90 -3.93 -7.98
C ALA A 43 28.41 -4.26 -7.82
N ASP A 44 27.63 -4.24 -8.92
CA ASP A 44 26.22 -4.64 -8.92
C ASP A 44 26.03 -6.12 -8.55
N LEU A 45 26.85 -7.02 -9.11
CA LEU A 45 26.85 -8.44 -8.77
C LEU A 45 27.15 -8.65 -7.27
N LEU A 46 28.13 -7.94 -6.73
CA LEU A 46 28.46 -8.02 -5.30
C LEU A 46 27.35 -7.46 -4.42
N ALA A 47 26.72 -6.35 -4.81
CA ALA A 47 25.58 -5.79 -4.09
C ALA A 47 24.38 -6.75 -4.06
N LYS A 48 24.08 -7.41 -5.20
CA LYS A 48 23.04 -8.45 -5.28
C LYS A 48 23.36 -9.64 -4.39
N ALA A 49 24.59 -10.16 -4.45
CA ALA A 49 25.03 -11.26 -3.59
C ALA A 49 24.93 -10.90 -2.09
N ALA A 50 25.32 -9.67 -1.72
CA ALA A 50 25.19 -9.17 -0.36
C ALA A 50 23.73 -8.99 0.07
N SER A 51 22.81 -8.62 -0.84
CA SER A 51 21.39 -8.52 -0.50
C SER A 51 20.73 -9.87 -0.22
N GLN A 52 21.22 -10.94 -0.86
CA GLN A 52 20.68 -12.29 -0.73
C GLN A 52 21.32 -13.07 0.42
N ASN A 53 22.65 -12.94 0.58
CA ASN A 53 23.45 -13.74 1.51
C ASN A 53 24.01 -12.92 2.68
N GLY A 54 23.78 -11.62 2.69
CA GLY A 54 24.30 -10.73 3.72
C GLY A 54 23.69 -10.99 5.09
N GLN A 55 24.41 -10.52 6.11
CA GLN A 55 23.92 -10.57 7.48
C GLN A 55 22.61 -9.80 7.56
N SER A 56 21.54 -10.47 8.01
CA SER A 56 20.24 -9.82 8.19
C SER A 56 20.42 -8.67 9.16
N TYR A 57 20.20 -7.44 8.70
CA TYR A 57 20.16 -6.29 9.59
C TYR A 57 18.93 -6.43 10.49
N THR A 58 19.14 -6.98 11.68
CA THR A 58 18.09 -7.31 12.67
C THR A 58 17.36 -6.08 13.19
N ASN A 59 17.90 -4.87 12.97
CA ASN A 59 17.39 -3.63 13.54
C ASN A 59 17.05 -2.54 12.51
N ILE A 60 16.73 -2.92 11.26
CA ILE A 60 16.07 -1.97 10.35
C ILE A 60 14.64 -1.81 10.85
N LYS A 61 14.36 -0.69 11.51
CA LYS A 61 12.98 -0.27 11.78
C LYS A 61 12.28 -0.15 10.43
N LEU A 62 11.38 -1.09 10.15
CA LEU A 62 10.58 -1.08 8.93
C LEU A 62 9.95 0.31 8.79
N PRO A 63 10.02 0.95 7.62
CA PRO A 63 9.38 2.24 7.42
C PRO A 63 7.92 2.18 7.82
N LYS A 64 7.42 3.20 8.53
CA LYS A 64 6.01 3.25 8.97
C LYS A 64 5.04 3.00 7.81
N LEU A 65 5.37 3.49 6.62
CA LEU A 65 4.59 3.29 5.41
C LEU A 65 4.53 1.82 4.99
N PHE A 66 5.63 1.08 5.13
CA PHE A 66 5.69 -0.36 4.83
C PHE A 66 4.77 -1.14 5.76
N ILE A 67 4.89 -0.94 7.08
CA ILE A 67 4.03 -1.59 8.07
C ILE A 67 2.56 -1.25 7.81
N ARG A 68 2.27 0.04 7.56
CA ARG A 68 0.91 0.50 7.22
C ARG A 68 0.35 -0.24 6.00
N ASN A 69 1.13 -0.33 4.91
CA ASN A 69 0.70 -1.01 3.69
C ASN A 69 0.50 -2.52 3.91
N LEU A 70 1.36 -3.16 4.69
CA LEU A 70 1.24 -4.56 5.07
C LEU A 70 -0.07 -4.82 5.84
N LEU A 71 -0.36 -4.00 6.84
CA LEU A 71 -1.59 -4.09 7.64
C LEU A 71 -2.84 -3.86 6.80
N ILE A 72 -2.82 -2.85 5.92
CA ILE A 72 -3.93 -2.57 5.00
C ILE A 72 -4.19 -3.77 4.08
N LYS A 73 -3.13 -4.37 3.53
CA LYS A 73 -3.26 -5.54 2.67
C LYS A 73 -3.90 -6.71 3.42
N ALA A 74 -3.36 -7.04 4.60
CA ALA A 74 -3.91 -8.12 5.43
C ALA A 74 -5.38 -7.88 5.81
N MET A 75 -5.74 -6.64 6.15
CA MET A 75 -7.11 -6.25 6.45
C MET A 75 -8.04 -6.45 5.24
N LEU A 76 -7.64 -5.99 4.05
CA LEU A 76 -8.42 -6.12 2.82
C LEU A 76 -8.60 -7.59 2.42
N ASP A 77 -7.56 -8.40 2.55
CA ASP A 77 -7.62 -9.83 2.23
C ASP A 77 -8.63 -10.54 3.16
N LYS A 78 -8.56 -10.28 4.47
CA LYS A 78 -9.53 -10.83 5.44
C LYS A 78 -10.95 -10.36 5.18
N TRP A 79 -11.14 -9.07 4.88
CA TRP A 79 -12.47 -8.54 4.54
C TRP A 79 -13.02 -9.14 3.25
N LYS A 80 -12.17 -9.37 2.25
CA LYS A 80 -12.59 -9.97 0.98
C LYS A 80 -13.09 -11.40 1.16
N VAL A 81 -12.46 -12.18 2.04
CA VAL A 81 -12.95 -13.52 2.40
C VAL A 81 -14.36 -13.43 2.98
N GLY A 82 -14.55 -12.61 4.02
CA GLY A 82 -15.87 -12.42 4.61
C GLY A 82 -16.91 -11.91 3.60
N TRP A 83 -16.54 -10.95 2.76
CA TRP A 83 -17.42 -10.40 1.73
C TRP A 83 -17.91 -11.45 0.72
N ASN A 84 -17.07 -12.43 0.38
CA ASN A 84 -17.43 -13.50 -0.55
C ASN A 84 -18.28 -14.61 0.10
N GLU A 85 -18.08 -14.87 1.39
CA GLU A 85 -18.73 -15.94 2.15
C GLU A 85 -20.12 -15.55 2.67
N VAL A 86 -20.44 -14.26 2.77
CA VAL A 86 -21.74 -13.80 3.27
C VAL A 86 -22.87 -14.18 2.31
N VAL A 87 -23.95 -14.71 2.90
CA VAL A 87 -25.17 -15.15 2.18
C VAL A 87 -26.22 -14.04 2.08
N THR A 88 -26.18 -13.05 2.96
CA THR A 88 -27.07 -11.87 2.96
C THR A 88 -26.49 -10.74 2.10
N GLY A 89 -27.32 -9.84 1.57
CA GLY A 89 -26.82 -8.69 0.80
C GLY A 89 -26.10 -9.05 -0.52
N ARG A 90 -26.42 -10.21 -1.13
CA ARG A 90 -25.83 -10.64 -2.42
C ARG A 90 -26.10 -9.66 -3.56
N SER A 91 -27.19 -8.91 -3.48
CA SER A 91 -27.48 -7.78 -4.39
C SER A 91 -26.37 -6.74 -4.34
N VAL A 92 -25.89 -6.37 -3.15
CA VAL A 92 -24.77 -5.43 -2.96
C VAL A 92 -23.47 -6.04 -3.46
N LEU A 93 -23.20 -7.34 -3.25
CA LEU A 93 -22.02 -8.02 -3.78
C LEU A 93 -21.95 -7.95 -5.32
N ASN A 94 -23.10 -8.08 -6.01
CA ASN A 94 -23.14 -7.99 -7.47
C ASN A 94 -22.77 -6.58 -7.97
N ILE A 95 -23.02 -5.54 -7.18
CA ILE A 95 -22.66 -4.15 -7.50
C ILE A 95 -21.23 -3.83 -7.06
N ILE A 96 -20.80 -4.40 -5.93
CA ILE A 96 -19.49 -4.22 -5.32
C ILE A 96 -18.76 -5.57 -5.22
N PRO A 97 -18.26 -6.12 -6.34
CA PRO A 97 -17.64 -7.44 -6.33
C PRO A 97 -16.29 -7.48 -5.60
N LYS A 98 -15.68 -6.31 -5.33
CA LYS A 98 -14.35 -6.20 -4.73
C LYS A 98 -14.34 -5.22 -3.58
N VAL A 99 -13.88 -5.70 -2.42
CA VAL A 99 -13.60 -4.84 -1.26
C VAL A 99 -12.48 -3.86 -1.61
N SER A 100 -12.71 -2.59 -1.31
CA SER A 100 -11.76 -1.51 -1.56
C SER A 100 -11.73 -0.54 -0.39
N ARG A 101 -10.68 0.29 -0.33
CA ARG A 101 -10.59 1.39 0.65
C ARG A 101 -11.31 2.65 0.20
N LEU A 102 -11.65 2.72 -1.09
CA LEU A 102 -12.37 3.85 -1.65
C LEU A 102 -13.84 3.67 -1.29
N SER A 103 -14.44 4.70 -0.72
CA SER A 103 -15.89 4.79 -0.69
C SER A 103 -16.36 4.89 -2.13
N MET A 104 -17.33 4.07 -2.50
CA MET A 104 -18.15 4.44 -3.63
C MET A 104 -18.99 5.62 -3.17
N ASN A 105 -19.08 6.67 -3.99
CA ASN A 105 -19.78 7.91 -3.67
C ASN A 105 -21.31 7.72 -3.65
N TRP A 106 -21.79 6.69 -2.96
CA TRP A 106 -23.20 6.39 -2.79
C TRP A 106 -23.83 7.46 -1.92
N VAL A 107 -24.93 8.01 -2.40
CA VAL A 107 -25.76 8.89 -1.57
C VAL A 107 -26.56 8.03 -0.58
N ARG A 108 -27.18 8.68 0.40
CA ARG A 108 -27.92 7.98 1.45
C ARG A 108 -29.02 7.09 0.88
N GLU A 109 -29.68 7.56 -0.17
CA GLU A 109 -30.76 6.89 -0.88
C GLU A 109 -30.28 5.59 -1.51
N ASP A 110 -29.10 5.60 -2.16
CA ASP A 110 -28.49 4.41 -2.75
C ASP A 110 -28.18 3.36 -1.67
N ILE A 111 -27.60 3.79 -0.55
CA ILE A 111 -27.27 2.89 0.56
C ILE A 111 -28.54 2.23 1.09
N ILE A 112 -29.58 3.03 1.36
CA ILE A 112 -30.88 2.55 1.86
C ILE A 112 -31.49 1.54 0.87
N PHE A 113 -31.50 1.89 -0.42
CA PHE A 113 -32.07 1.06 -1.47
C PHE A 113 -31.32 -0.28 -1.62
N PHE A 114 -29.99 -0.25 -1.84
CA PHE A 114 -29.21 -1.45 -2.12
C PHE A 114 -29.04 -2.37 -0.92
N THR A 115 -29.07 -1.83 0.30
CA THR A 115 -29.06 -2.64 1.52
C THR A 115 -30.46 -3.16 1.90
N GLU A 116 -31.48 -2.86 1.11
CA GLU A 116 -32.88 -3.20 1.38
C GLU A 116 -33.32 -2.74 2.78
N HIS A 117 -32.89 -1.54 3.15
CA HIS A 117 -33.27 -0.84 4.37
C HIS A 117 -34.22 0.32 4.03
N GLY A 118 -34.92 0.86 5.02
CA GLY A 118 -35.77 2.05 4.86
C GLY A 118 -37.21 1.75 4.43
N PRO A 119 -37.97 2.74 3.94
CA PRO A 119 -39.43 2.65 3.78
C PRO A 119 -39.86 1.84 2.55
N SER A 120 -39.14 0.76 2.20
CA SER A 120 -39.58 -0.14 1.14
C SER A 120 -40.63 -1.12 1.67
N PRO A 121 -41.64 -1.50 0.86
CA PRO A 121 -42.63 -2.50 1.25
C PRO A 121 -41.99 -3.82 1.73
N ALA A 122 -40.93 -4.27 1.05
CA ALA A 122 -40.16 -5.45 1.44
C ALA A 122 -39.53 -5.33 2.84
N TYR A 123 -38.91 -4.19 3.16
CA TYR A 123 -38.36 -3.93 4.49
C TYR A 123 -39.46 -3.87 5.55
N LEU A 124 -40.53 -3.11 5.31
CA LEU A 124 -41.63 -2.95 6.27
C LEU A 124 -42.32 -4.28 6.55
N LYS A 125 -42.54 -5.14 5.54
CA LYS A 125 -43.07 -6.49 5.72
C LYS A 125 -42.13 -7.35 6.58
N ARG A 126 -40.82 -7.30 6.35
CA ARG A 126 -39.82 -8.08 7.10
C ARG A 126 -39.86 -7.80 8.60
N PHE A 127 -40.20 -6.57 9.00
CA PHE A 127 -40.35 -6.16 10.40
C PHE A 127 -41.79 -6.12 10.92
N GLY A 128 -42.76 -6.65 10.15
CA GLY A 128 -44.16 -6.70 10.57
C GLY A 128 -44.87 -5.34 10.61
N LEU A 129 -44.31 -4.32 9.97
CA LEU A 129 -44.86 -2.96 9.89
C LEU A 129 -45.84 -2.79 8.72
N ALA A 130 -45.86 -3.72 7.76
CA ALA A 130 -46.77 -3.73 6.62
C ALA A 130 -47.36 -5.12 6.34
N ARG A 131 -48.56 -5.15 5.76
CA ARG A 131 -49.30 -6.41 5.46
C ARG A 131 -48.70 -7.20 4.29
N ASN A 132 -48.17 -6.52 3.27
CA ASN A 132 -47.52 -7.14 2.12
C ASN A 132 -46.23 -6.38 1.77
N GLY A 133 -45.41 -6.98 0.91
CA GLY A 133 -44.06 -6.50 0.59
C GLY A 133 -43.92 -6.11 -0.87
N PHE A 134 -45.05 -5.90 -1.56
CA PHE A 134 -45.08 -5.57 -2.97
C PHE A 134 -45.20 -4.07 -3.13
N CYS A 135 -44.45 -3.51 -4.08
CA CYS A 135 -44.73 -2.16 -4.57
C CYS A 135 -46.02 -2.25 -5.41
N THR A 136 -47.02 -1.45 -5.04
CA THR A 136 -48.26 -1.28 -5.83
C THR A 136 -48.14 -0.02 -6.65
#